data_AF-A0A968JPS9-F1
#
_entry.id   AF-A0A968JPS9-F1
#
_cell.length_a   1.000
_cell.length_b   1.000
_cell.length_c   1.000
_cell.angle_alpha   90.00
_cell.angle_beta   90.00
_cell.angle_gamma   90.00
#
_symmetry.space_group_name_H-M   'P 1'
#
loop_
_entity.id
_entity.type
_entity.pdbx_description
1 polymer ?
#
loop_
_entity_poly.entity_id
_entity_poly.type
_entity_poly.pdbx_seq_one_letter_code
_entity_poly.pdbx_strand_id
1 'polypeptide(L)'
;MKEEKLTIYFKVTNENGYQSIGRRFLMFKGGKLTETTGLKLYSANSNMTSAYNLLTLEPQMINSDSLIRDIQEFQPDTSFTNLSLNWVSPSGCTFVRLNDFDYGNASGSTVKAGYQVGTKLTEIAGISVGNIFIIKVSRAPEETYVLLKINNIIDNQGTEMISMNFR
;
A
#
# COMPACT_ATOMS: atom_id res chain seq x y z
N MET A 1 3.97 15.06 -10.36
CA MET A 1 4.99 14.63 -9.37
C MET A 1 5.69 15.85 -8.84
N LYS A 2 5.67 16.05 -7.52
CA LYS A 2 6.33 17.20 -6.87
C LYS A 2 7.81 16.89 -6.71
N GLU A 3 8.68 17.70 -7.30
CA GLU A 3 10.13 17.58 -7.10
C GLU A 3 10.49 18.20 -5.75
N GLU A 4 11.08 17.42 -4.86
CA GLU A 4 11.61 17.93 -3.60
C GLU A 4 13.08 18.32 -3.79
N LYS A 5 13.38 19.57 -3.43
CA LYS A 5 14.69 20.18 -3.61
C LYS A 5 15.31 20.44 -2.24
N LEU A 6 16.33 19.67 -1.89
CA LEU A 6 17.18 19.99 -0.76
C LEU A 6 18.35 20.85 -1.24
N THR A 7 18.50 22.02 -0.63
CA THR A 7 19.65 22.89 -0.91
C THR A 7 20.69 22.69 0.17
N ILE A 8 21.90 22.28 -0.24
CA ILE A 8 23.05 22.12 0.65
C ILE A 8 24.00 23.28 0.41
N TYR A 9 24.41 23.92 1.51
CA TYR A 9 25.45 24.94 1.53
C TYR A 9 26.69 24.34 2.18
N PHE A 10 27.85 24.53 1.55
CA PHE A 10 29.12 24.20 2.17
C PHE A 10 30.06 25.38 2.06
N LYS A 11 30.86 25.54 3.11
CA LYS A 11 31.88 26.56 3.21
C LYS A 11 33.22 25.90 2.92
N VAL A 12 33.89 26.35 1.87
CA VAL A 12 35.24 25.90 1.53
C VAL A 12 36.21 26.95 2.04
N THR A 13 37.22 26.53 2.79
CA THR A 13 38.32 27.41 3.20
C THR A 13 39.60 26.86 2.61
N ASN A 14 40.37 27.68 1.90
CA ASN A 14 41.68 27.27 1.40
C ASN A 14 42.78 27.43 2.46
N GLU A 15 43.98 26.97 2.14
CA GLU A 15 45.16 26.99 3.03
C GLU A 15 45.56 28.40 3.49
N ASN A 16 45.20 29.41 2.69
CA ASN A 16 45.46 30.82 2.97
C ASN A 16 44.31 31.49 3.75
N GLY A 17 43.32 30.71 4.23
CA GLY A 17 42.19 31.21 5.02
C GLY A 17 41.07 31.89 4.21
N TYR A 18 41.17 31.94 2.88
CA TYR A 18 40.10 32.47 2.04
C TYR A 18 38.90 31.53 2.02
N GLN A 19 37.71 32.11 2.18
CA GLN A 19 36.46 31.39 2.29
C GLN A 19 35.62 31.57 1.03
N SER A 20 35.00 30.50 0.59
CA SER A 20 34.00 30.51 -0.47
C SER A 20 32.78 29.68 -0.05
N ILE A 21 31.59 30.08 -0.50
CA ILE A 21 30.35 29.36 -0.26
C ILE A 21 29.96 28.65 -1.54
N GLY A 22 29.94 27.33 -1.49
CA GLY A 22 29.38 26.49 -2.54
C GLY A 22 27.92 26.16 -2.25
N ARG A 23 27.10 26.13 -3.30
CA ARG A 23 25.73 25.62 -3.26
C ARG A 23 25.63 24.39 -4.14
N ARG A 24 24.96 23.35 -3.65
CA ARG A 24 24.52 22.19 -4.45
C ARG A 24 23.05 21.93 -4.20
N PHE A 25 22.40 21.37 -5.22
CA PHE A 25 21.02 20.91 -5.14
C PHE A 25 21.02 19.39 -5.15
N LEU A 26 20.43 18.78 -4.13
CA LEU A 26 19.95 17.41 -4.26
C LEU A 26 18.50 17.47 -4.75
N MET A 27 18.26 16.86 -5.91
CA MET A 27 16.93 16.68 -6.46
C MET A 27 16.47 15.27 -6.09
N PHE A 28 15.45 15.17 -5.25
CA PHE A 28 14.82 13.88 -4.98
C PHE A 28 13.77 13.62 -6.05
N LYS A 29 14.03 12.63 -6.90
CA LYS A 29 13.09 12.19 -7.94
C LYS A 29 12.31 11.00 -7.39
N GLY A 30 11.08 11.27 -6.96
CA GLY A 30 10.21 10.30 -6.28
C GLY A 30 9.93 10.78 -4.86
N GLY A 31 8.70 11.24 -4.62
CA GLY A 31 8.28 11.62 -3.28
C GLY A 31 8.40 10.46 -2.31
N LYS A 32 8.67 10.76 -1.04
CA LYS A 32 8.60 9.77 0.04
C LYS A 32 7.19 9.23 0.13
N LEU A 33 7.09 7.91 0.27
CA LEU A 33 5.87 7.21 0.62
C LEU A 33 5.58 7.43 2.11
N THR A 34 4.31 7.45 2.49
CA THR A 34 3.88 7.62 3.89
C THR A 34 3.44 6.27 4.42
N GLU A 35 4.23 5.69 5.33
CA GLU A 35 3.91 4.39 5.91
C GLU A 35 2.80 4.52 6.98
N THR A 36 1.78 3.67 6.88
CA THR A 36 0.73 3.47 7.89
C THR A 36 0.69 1.99 8.27
N THR A 37 0.58 1.69 9.56
CA THR A 37 0.69 0.31 10.09
C THR A 37 -0.48 -0.05 11.00
N GLY A 38 -0.69 -1.35 11.24
CA GLY A 38 -1.65 -1.85 12.23
C GLY A 38 -3.09 -1.97 11.69
N LEU A 39 -3.23 -2.00 10.37
CA LEU A 39 -4.52 -2.02 9.70
C LEU A 39 -5.05 -3.44 9.67
N LYS A 40 -6.34 -3.59 9.94
CA LYS A 40 -6.97 -4.90 10.13
C LYS A 40 -8.08 -5.12 9.12
N LEU A 41 -8.09 -6.29 8.51
CA LEU A 41 -9.17 -6.78 7.68
C LEU A 41 -9.68 -8.10 8.26
N TYR A 42 -10.96 -8.16 8.55
CA TYR A 42 -11.59 -9.33 9.15
C TYR A 42 -12.24 -10.21 8.07
N SER A 43 -12.51 -11.47 8.40
CA SER A 43 -13.31 -12.36 7.55
C SER A 43 -14.66 -11.72 7.19
N ALA A 44 -15.13 -11.89 5.95
CA ALA A 44 -16.46 -11.44 5.53
C ALA A 44 -17.59 -12.09 6.32
N ASN A 45 -17.35 -13.24 6.93
CA ASN A 45 -18.32 -13.94 7.78
C ASN A 45 -18.33 -13.43 9.24
N SER A 46 -17.44 -12.50 9.58
CA SER A 46 -17.47 -11.83 10.89
C SER A 46 -18.44 -10.65 10.89
N ASN A 47 -18.91 -10.25 12.07
CA ASN A 47 -19.64 -8.99 12.26
C ASN A 47 -18.70 -7.77 12.36
N MET A 48 -17.49 -7.87 11.81
CA MET A 48 -16.44 -6.85 11.87
C MET A 48 -16.13 -6.29 10.48
N THR A 49 -15.23 -5.32 10.41
CA THR A 49 -14.91 -4.60 9.18
C THR A 49 -14.07 -5.44 8.22
N SER A 50 -14.73 -6.09 7.27
CA SER A 50 -14.11 -6.95 6.26
C SER A 50 -13.74 -6.23 4.96
N ALA A 51 -13.79 -4.89 4.96
CA ALA A 51 -13.40 -4.05 3.84
C ALA A 51 -12.55 -2.86 4.28
N TYR A 52 -11.92 -2.18 3.32
CA TYR A 52 -11.06 -1.04 3.58
C TYR A 52 -11.14 0.03 2.50
N ASN A 53 -11.12 1.29 2.92
CA ASN A 53 -11.00 2.47 2.08
C ASN A 53 -9.53 2.93 2.07
N LEU A 54 -8.87 2.82 0.93
CA LEU A 54 -7.44 3.12 0.78
C LEU A 54 -7.13 4.61 0.67
N LEU A 55 -8.13 5.47 0.40
CA LEU A 55 -7.93 6.92 0.32
C LEU A 55 -8.07 7.60 1.68
N THR A 56 -9.07 7.21 2.46
CA THR A 56 -9.29 7.76 3.81
C THR A 56 -8.56 6.98 4.89
N LEU A 57 -8.02 5.81 4.53
CA LEU A 57 -7.41 4.85 5.44
C LEU A 57 -8.38 4.39 6.54
N GLU A 58 -9.64 4.15 6.19
CA GLU A 58 -10.68 3.75 7.13
C GLU A 58 -11.21 2.34 6.87
N PRO A 59 -11.41 1.53 7.92
CA PRO A 59 -12.04 0.23 7.80
C PRO A 59 -13.53 0.37 7.43
N GLN A 60 -14.04 -0.57 6.65
CA GLN A 60 -15.39 -0.57 6.11
C GLN A 60 -16.10 -1.90 6.41
N MET A 61 -17.42 -1.85 6.58
CA MET A 61 -18.27 -3.04 6.67
C MET A 61 -18.61 -3.56 5.26
N ILE A 62 -18.89 -4.86 5.12
CA ILE A 62 -19.24 -5.45 3.82
C ILE A 62 -20.51 -4.85 3.19
N ASN A 63 -21.42 -4.36 4.03
CA ASN A 63 -22.70 -3.75 3.63
C ASN A 63 -22.63 -2.22 3.46
N SER A 64 -21.43 -1.61 3.51
CA SER A 64 -21.27 -0.18 3.23
C SER A 64 -21.53 0.15 1.75
N ASP A 65 -21.22 1.36 1.31
CA ASP A 65 -21.21 1.69 -0.12
C ASP A 65 -20.07 0.94 -0.83
N SER A 66 -20.39 0.20 -1.91
CA SER A 66 -19.39 -0.54 -2.69
C SER A 66 -18.36 0.37 -3.34
N LEU A 67 -18.71 1.63 -3.61
CA LEU A 67 -17.81 2.59 -4.26
C LEU A 67 -16.66 3.02 -3.36
N ILE A 68 -16.72 2.77 -2.05
CA ILE A 68 -15.65 3.14 -1.10
C ILE A 68 -14.90 1.93 -0.53
N ARG A 69 -15.27 0.70 -0.92
CA ARG A 69 -14.57 -0.53 -0.54
C ARG A 69 -13.50 -0.84 -1.59
N ASP A 70 -12.29 -0.39 -1.34
CA ASP A 70 -11.16 -0.55 -2.25
C ASP A 70 -10.54 -1.95 -2.15
N ILE A 71 -10.52 -2.51 -0.94
CA ILE A 71 -10.20 -3.91 -0.67
C ILE A 71 -11.34 -4.50 0.14
N GLN A 72 -11.77 -5.70 -0.19
CA GLN A 72 -12.75 -6.46 0.58
C GLN A 72 -12.33 -7.92 0.65
N GLU A 73 -12.47 -8.52 1.83
CA GLU A 73 -12.40 -9.97 1.99
C GLU A 73 -13.52 -10.64 1.18
N PHE A 74 -13.14 -11.65 0.39
CA PHE A 74 -14.04 -12.31 -0.52
C PHE A 74 -14.26 -13.76 -0.12
N GLN A 75 -15.42 -14.00 0.48
CA GLN A 75 -15.89 -15.33 0.76
C GLN A 75 -17.11 -15.65 -0.14
N PRO A 76 -16.93 -16.48 -1.19
CA PRO A 76 -18.03 -16.83 -2.10
C PRO A 76 -19.06 -17.77 -1.46
N ASP A 77 -18.69 -18.46 -0.39
CA ASP A 77 -19.55 -19.43 0.29
C ASP A 77 -19.60 -19.15 1.79
N THR A 78 -20.77 -18.74 2.27
CA THR A 78 -21.02 -18.36 3.67
C THR A 78 -21.05 -19.54 4.63
N SER A 79 -20.98 -20.78 4.14
CA SER A 79 -20.93 -21.99 4.98
C SER A 79 -19.53 -22.26 5.56
N PHE A 80 -18.49 -21.63 5.02
CA PHE A 80 -17.15 -21.74 5.56
C PHE A 80 -16.97 -20.86 6.79
N THR A 81 -16.43 -21.44 7.85
CA THR A 81 -16.04 -20.69 9.05
C THR A 81 -14.65 -20.09 8.95
N ASN A 82 -13.84 -20.51 7.96
CA ASN A 82 -12.44 -20.15 7.85
C ASN A 82 -12.26 -18.90 6.99
N LEU A 83 -11.15 -18.21 7.20
CA LEU A 83 -10.72 -17.08 6.40
C LEU A 83 -10.45 -17.48 4.93
N SER A 84 -11.02 -16.78 3.95
CA SER A 84 -10.92 -17.13 2.52
C SER A 84 -9.50 -16.99 1.95
N LEU A 85 -8.74 -16.05 2.52
CA LEU A 85 -7.47 -15.56 1.97
C LEU A 85 -7.59 -15.03 0.53
N ASN A 86 -8.78 -14.57 0.16
CA ASN A 86 -9.07 -14.00 -1.15
C ASN A 86 -9.61 -12.58 -0.97
N TRP A 87 -9.16 -11.64 -1.80
CA TRP A 87 -9.67 -10.27 -1.81
C TRP A 87 -10.19 -9.87 -3.18
N VAL A 88 -11.24 -9.06 -3.16
CA VAL A 88 -11.83 -8.39 -4.33
C VAL A 88 -11.83 -6.88 -4.13
N SER A 89 -12.03 -6.13 -5.21
CA SER A 89 -12.26 -4.68 -5.15
C SER A 89 -13.64 -4.30 -5.67
N PRO A 90 -14.63 -4.10 -4.79
CA PRO A 90 -15.93 -3.56 -5.18
C PRO A 90 -15.86 -2.17 -5.84
N SER A 91 -14.91 -1.32 -5.44
CA SER A 91 -14.70 0.00 -6.04
C SER A 91 -13.97 -0.05 -7.39
N GLY A 92 -13.53 -1.23 -7.84
CA GLY A 92 -12.87 -1.43 -9.13
C GLY A 92 -11.35 -1.21 -9.11
N CYS A 93 -10.70 -1.23 -7.95
CA CYS A 93 -9.25 -1.24 -7.87
C CYS A 93 -8.67 -2.48 -8.55
N THR A 94 -7.42 -2.36 -8.99
CA THR A 94 -6.67 -3.45 -9.61
C THR A 94 -5.40 -3.71 -8.83
N PHE A 95 -5.08 -4.99 -8.67
CA PHE A 95 -4.00 -5.51 -7.84
C PHE A 95 -2.86 -6.04 -8.71
N VAL A 96 -1.64 -5.89 -8.22
CA VAL A 96 -0.44 -6.55 -8.73
C VAL A 96 0.26 -7.20 -7.53
N ARG A 97 0.38 -8.54 -7.52
CA ARG A 97 1.20 -9.25 -6.53
C ARG A 97 2.67 -9.21 -6.95
N LEU A 98 3.55 -8.74 -6.06
CA LEU A 98 4.97 -8.56 -6.35
C LEU A 98 5.82 -8.84 -5.11
N ASN A 99 5.94 -10.12 -4.74
CA ASN A 99 6.53 -10.55 -3.47
C ASN A 99 8.04 -10.27 -3.36
N ASP A 100 8.75 -10.13 -4.48
CA ASP A 100 10.17 -9.78 -4.52
C ASP A 100 10.42 -8.27 -4.51
N PHE A 101 9.37 -7.45 -4.35
CA PHE A 101 9.51 -6.00 -4.30
C PHE A 101 10.25 -5.55 -3.03
N ASP A 102 11.24 -4.66 -3.18
CA ASP A 102 11.95 -4.07 -2.05
C ASP A 102 11.06 -3.03 -1.34
N TYR A 103 10.20 -3.52 -0.46
CA TYR A 103 9.29 -2.70 0.32
C TYR A 103 10.03 -1.66 1.16
N GLY A 104 11.22 -2.01 1.69
CA GLY A 104 12.01 -1.17 2.59
C GLY A 104 12.54 0.10 1.92
N ASN A 105 12.88 0.00 0.63
CA ASN A 105 13.39 1.11 -0.18
C ASN A 105 12.37 1.65 -1.21
N ALA A 106 11.08 1.37 -0.98
CA ALA A 106 10.01 1.79 -1.87
C ALA A 106 9.94 3.31 -2.06
N SER A 107 9.71 3.72 -3.30
CA SER A 107 9.42 5.09 -3.72
C SER A 107 8.26 5.12 -4.72
N GLY A 108 7.61 6.26 -4.90
CA GLY A 108 6.49 6.38 -5.85
C GLY A 108 6.84 5.95 -7.29
N SER A 109 8.09 6.16 -7.72
CA SER A 109 8.57 5.72 -9.04
C SER A 109 8.70 4.19 -9.11
N THR A 110 9.29 3.56 -8.09
CA THR A 110 9.42 2.09 -8.03
C THR A 110 8.06 1.40 -7.93
N VAL A 111 7.11 1.96 -7.17
CA VAL A 111 5.75 1.42 -7.05
C VAL A 111 5.02 1.50 -8.39
N LYS A 112 5.07 2.67 -9.06
CA LYS A 112 4.46 2.82 -10.39
C LYS A 112 5.08 1.86 -11.41
N ALA A 113 6.41 1.73 -11.42
CA ALA A 113 7.10 0.81 -12.32
C ALA A 113 6.71 -0.65 -12.04
N GLY A 114 6.68 -1.07 -10.76
CA GLY A 114 6.26 -2.40 -10.34
C GLY A 114 4.82 -2.71 -10.78
N TYR A 115 3.91 -1.75 -10.62
CA TYR A 115 2.54 -1.89 -11.12
C TYR A 115 2.49 -2.06 -12.63
N GLN A 116 3.26 -1.26 -13.39
CA GLN A 116 3.25 -1.29 -14.85
C GLN A 116 3.70 -2.63 -15.41
N VAL A 117 4.68 -3.30 -14.80
CA VAL A 117 5.21 -4.58 -15.29
C VAL A 117 4.43 -5.81 -14.82
N GLY A 118 3.77 -5.75 -13.66
CA GLY A 118 3.09 -6.93 -13.11
C GLY A 118 1.73 -7.24 -13.75
N THR A 119 1.21 -8.44 -13.49
CA THR A 119 -0.12 -8.87 -13.95
C THR A 119 -1.23 -8.19 -13.15
N LYS A 120 -2.19 -7.55 -13.83
CA LYS A 120 -3.29 -6.83 -13.18
C LYS A 120 -4.42 -7.79 -12.91
N LEU A 121 -4.84 -7.85 -11.67
CA LEU A 121 -5.91 -8.72 -11.20
C LEU A 121 -7.03 -7.86 -10.60
N THR A 122 -8.27 -8.30 -10.77
CA THR A 122 -9.45 -7.72 -10.12
C THR A 122 -9.83 -8.47 -8.84
N GLU A 123 -9.29 -9.68 -8.69
CA GLU A 123 -9.41 -10.57 -7.55
C GLU A 123 -8.06 -11.23 -7.29
N ILE A 124 -7.67 -11.33 -6.03
CA ILE A 124 -6.44 -12.01 -5.63
C ILE A 124 -6.78 -13.15 -4.68
N ALA A 125 -6.14 -14.31 -4.89
CA ALA A 125 -6.38 -15.51 -4.11
C ALA A 125 -5.09 -16.05 -3.48
N GLY A 126 -5.22 -16.80 -2.39
CA GLY A 126 -4.08 -17.40 -1.69
C GLY A 126 -3.16 -16.36 -1.07
N ILE A 127 -3.73 -15.40 -0.36
CA ILE A 127 -2.99 -14.38 0.40
C ILE A 127 -2.20 -15.07 1.51
N SER A 128 -0.92 -14.73 1.63
CA SER A 128 -0.02 -15.29 2.64
C SER A 128 0.79 -14.19 3.33
N VAL A 129 1.28 -14.49 4.54
CA VAL A 129 2.21 -13.61 5.26
C VAL A 129 3.42 -13.30 4.38
N GLY A 130 3.83 -12.04 4.34
CA GLY A 130 4.93 -11.55 3.51
C GLY A 130 4.54 -11.23 2.08
N ASN A 131 3.31 -11.52 1.63
CA ASN A 131 2.87 -11.05 0.32
C ASN A 131 2.88 -9.53 0.24
N ILE A 132 3.31 -9.03 -0.92
CA ILE A 132 3.34 -7.60 -1.25
C ILE A 132 2.44 -7.36 -2.46
N PHE A 133 1.60 -6.34 -2.35
CA PHE A 133 0.67 -5.95 -3.41
C PHE A 133 0.85 -4.48 -3.74
N ILE A 134 0.78 -4.16 -5.03
CA ILE A 134 0.61 -2.80 -5.51
C ILE A 134 -0.82 -2.66 -6.02
N ILE A 135 -1.53 -1.65 -5.51
CA ILE A 135 -2.95 -1.45 -5.78
C ILE A 135 -3.11 -0.11 -6.48
N LYS A 136 -3.72 -0.09 -7.66
CA LYS A 136 -4.14 1.14 -8.30
C LYS A 136 -5.56 1.47 -7.84
N VAL A 137 -5.71 2.59 -7.14
CA VAL A 137 -7.01 3.04 -6.62
C VAL A 137 -7.82 3.67 -7.75
N SER A 138 -8.91 3.01 -8.14
CA SER A 138 -9.72 3.33 -9.33
C SER A 138 -10.41 4.70 -9.24
N ARG A 139 -10.95 5.03 -8.06
CA ARG A 139 -11.74 6.24 -7.81
C ARG A 139 -10.91 7.48 -7.43
N ALA A 140 -9.59 7.34 -7.36
CA ALA A 140 -8.73 8.48 -7.05
C ALA A 140 -8.71 9.47 -8.23
N PRO A 141 -8.74 10.79 -7.97
CA PRO A 141 -8.74 11.80 -9.03
C PRO A 141 -7.42 11.84 -9.83
N GLU A 142 -6.33 11.38 -9.21
CA GLU A 142 -5.02 11.21 -9.85
C GLU A 142 -4.60 9.74 -9.83
N GLU A 143 -3.57 9.43 -10.63
CA GLU A 143 -2.96 8.10 -10.67
C GLU A 143 -2.33 7.75 -9.31
N THR A 144 -3.15 7.15 -8.44
CA THR A 144 -2.82 6.84 -7.05
C THR A 144 -2.54 5.35 -6.91
N TYR A 145 -1.38 5.05 -6.31
CA TYR A 145 -0.94 3.71 -6.02
C TYR A 145 -0.73 3.55 -4.52
N VAL A 146 -1.07 2.38 -4.02
CA VAL A 146 -0.80 1.96 -2.64
C VAL A 146 0.09 0.73 -2.67
N LEU A 147 1.15 0.73 -1.87
CA LEU A 147 1.97 -0.45 -1.64
C LEU A 147 1.56 -1.11 -0.32
N LEU A 148 1.02 -2.32 -0.38
CA LEU A 148 0.57 -3.09 0.76
C LEU A 148 1.53 -4.25 1.04
N LYS A 149 1.82 -4.50 2.32
CA LYS A 149 2.46 -5.75 2.79
C LYS A 149 1.60 -6.45 3.84
N ILE A 150 1.44 -7.77 3.68
CA ILE A 150 0.79 -8.63 4.68
C ILE A 150 1.80 -8.95 5.76
N ASN A 151 1.52 -8.51 6.99
CA ASN A 151 2.42 -8.76 8.12
C ASN A 151 2.03 -9.99 8.91
N ASN A 152 0.73 -10.22 9.09
CA ASN A 152 0.24 -11.34 9.88
C ASN A 152 -1.14 -11.79 9.39
N ILE A 153 -1.43 -13.07 9.56
CA ILE A 153 -2.74 -13.70 9.33
C ILE A 153 -3.06 -14.53 10.57
N ILE A 154 -4.20 -14.26 11.19
CA ILE A 154 -4.69 -14.96 12.37
C ILE A 154 -5.98 -15.68 11.97
N ASP A 155 -5.89 -17.00 11.94
CA ASP A 155 -7.00 -17.93 11.65
C ASP A 155 -7.20 -18.83 12.87
N ASN A 156 -7.85 -18.27 13.89
CA ASN A 156 -8.19 -18.98 15.13
C ASN A 156 -9.71 -19.17 15.17
N GLN A 157 -10.17 -20.38 15.50
CA GLN A 157 -11.61 -20.65 15.66
C GLN A 157 -12.27 -19.59 16.57
N GLY A 158 -13.15 -18.77 15.99
CA GLY A 158 -13.99 -17.81 16.71
C GLY A 158 -13.46 -16.38 16.85
N THR A 159 -12.28 -16.02 16.32
CA THR A 159 -11.86 -14.61 16.14
C THR A 159 -10.75 -14.51 15.11
N GLU A 160 -11.08 -14.02 13.91
CA GLU A 160 -10.17 -14.11 12.74
C GLU A 160 -9.83 -12.72 12.19
N MET A 161 -8.53 -12.46 11.99
CA MET A 161 -8.00 -11.13 11.61
C MET A 161 -6.75 -11.22 10.73
N ILE A 162 -6.65 -10.37 9.72
CA ILE A 162 -5.41 -10.09 8.97
C ILE A 162 -4.85 -8.73 9.43
N SER A 163 -3.52 -8.61 9.62
CA SER A 163 -2.85 -7.33 9.91
C SER A 163 -1.92 -6.90 8.75
N MET A 164 -2.00 -5.62 8.37
CA MET A 164 -1.36 -5.05 7.18
C MET A 164 -0.63 -3.73 7.44
N ASN A 165 0.34 -3.41 6.58
CA ASN A 165 0.98 -2.10 6.46
C ASN A 165 0.85 -1.54 5.04
N PHE A 166 0.64 -0.22 4.91
CA PHE A 166 0.63 0.53 3.66
C PHE A 166 1.81 1.49 3.58
N ARG A 167 2.37 1.69 2.39
CA ARG A 167 3.32 2.75 2.04
C ARG A 167 2.79 3.54 0.85
#